data_AF-A0A3Q7GGM0-F1
#
_entry.id   AF-A0A3Q7GGM0-F1
#
_cell.length_a   1.000
_cell.length_b   1.000
_cell.length_c   1.000
_cell.angle_alpha   90.00
_cell.angle_beta   90.00
_cell.angle_gamma   90.00
#
_symmetry.space_group_name_H-M   'P 1'
#
loop_
_entity.id
_entity.type
_entity.pdbx_description
1 polymer ?
#
loop_
_entity_poly.entity_id
_entity_poly.type
_entity_poly.pdbx_seq_one_letter_code
_entity_poly.pdbx_strand_id
1 'polypeptide(L)'
;MAACITNYLLEWGLDNVFTITVDNVSSNDVIVKEMSKNLSNWGTITMDGDHRHVRCMAHIHNLIVKDGLKEIGMSIKLVRQAVKYIKQSPARLRKFKECCESEL
;
A
#
# COMPACT_ATOMS: atom_id res chain seq x y z
N MET A 1 -16.88 -10.02 10.04
CA MET A 1 -16.52 -9.56 8.69
C MET A 1 -16.56 -10.69 7.67
N ALA A 2 -15.77 -11.77 7.84
CA ALA A 2 -15.78 -12.93 6.92
C ALA A 2 -17.18 -13.48 6.62
N ALA A 3 -18.00 -13.75 7.65
CA ALA A 3 -19.38 -14.21 7.50
C ALA A 3 -20.28 -13.24 6.71
N CYS A 4 -20.11 -11.94 6.92
CA CYS A 4 -20.87 -10.90 6.21
C CYS A 4 -20.54 -10.92 4.70
N ILE A 5 -19.25 -10.93 4.35
CA ILE A 5 -18.79 -11.01 2.95
C ILE A 5 -19.27 -12.31 2.31
N THR A 6 -19.14 -13.42 3.05
CA THR A 6 -19.58 -14.76 2.63
C THR A 6 -21.07 -14.79 2.32
N ASN A 7 -21.92 -14.17 3.15
CA ASN A 7 -23.36 -14.08 2.90
C ASN A 7 -23.68 -13.26 1.66
N TYR A 8 -23.02 -12.12 1.46
CA TYR A 8 -23.21 -11.32 0.24
C TYR A 8 -22.78 -12.07 -1.02
N LEU A 9 -21.70 -12.86 -0.96
CA LEU A 9 -21.29 -13.69 -2.09
C LEU A 9 -22.37 -14.72 -2.45
N LEU A 10 -23.01 -15.36 -1.46
CA LEU A 10 -24.15 -16.26 -1.70
C LEU A 10 -25.36 -15.52 -2.28
N GLU A 11 -25.72 -14.38 -1.70
CA GLU A 11 -26.82 -13.54 -2.20
C GLU A 11 -26.61 -13.12 -3.66
N TRP A 12 -25.35 -12.92 -4.06
CA TRP A 12 -24.97 -12.57 -5.43
C TRP A 12 -24.77 -13.79 -6.35
N GLY A 13 -24.90 -15.02 -5.85
CA GLY A 13 -24.64 -16.23 -6.62
C GLY A 13 -23.16 -16.43 -7.00
N LEU A 14 -22.24 -15.85 -6.22
CA LEU A 14 -20.79 -15.94 -6.38
C LEU A 14 -20.21 -16.96 -5.39
N ASP A 15 -20.72 -18.18 -5.46
CA ASP A 15 -20.28 -19.30 -4.63
C ASP A 15 -18.96 -19.93 -5.13
N ASN A 16 -18.63 -19.79 -6.41
CA ASN A 16 -17.36 -20.24 -6.98
C ASN A 16 -16.28 -19.14 -6.99
N VAL A 17 -15.45 -19.10 -5.94
CA VAL A 17 -14.37 -18.11 -5.78
C VAL A 17 -13.00 -18.77 -5.98
N PHE A 18 -12.25 -18.28 -6.97
CA PHE A 18 -10.89 -18.74 -7.27
C PHE A 18 -9.83 -18.15 -6.33
N THR A 19 -9.77 -16.82 -6.22
CA THR A 19 -8.75 -16.11 -5.43
C THR A 19 -9.37 -14.94 -4.68
N ILE A 20 -8.90 -14.72 -3.44
CA ILE A 20 -9.22 -13.57 -2.61
C ILE A 20 -7.97 -12.70 -2.50
N THR A 21 -8.07 -11.44 -2.93
CA THR A 21 -6.99 -10.47 -2.79
C THR A 21 -7.31 -9.50 -1.66
N VAL A 22 -6.41 -9.40 -0.68
CA VAL A 22 -6.55 -8.51 0.49
C VAL A 22 -5.24 -7.78 0.74
N ASP A 23 -5.29 -6.68 1.49
CA ASP A 23 -4.07 -5.97 1.88
C ASP A 23 -3.17 -6.82 2.81
N ASN A 24 -1.92 -6.40 3.00
CA ASN A 24 -0.93 -7.15 3.79
C ASN A 24 -1.04 -6.87 5.29
N VAL A 25 -2.23 -7.08 5.87
CA VAL A 25 -2.49 -6.95 7.30
C VAL A 25 -2.84 -8.31 7.90
N SER A 26 -2.32 -8.60 9.09
CA SER A 26 -2.48 -9.90 9.77
C SER A 26 -3.93 -10.27 10.04
N SER A 27 -4.82 -9.30 10.26
CA SER A 27 -6.26 -9.54 10.42
C SER A 27 -6.88 -10.16 9.16
N ASN A 28 -6.34 -9.84 7.98
CA ASN A 28 -6.87 -10.33 6.72
C ASN A 28 -6.49 -11.78 6.46
N ASP A 29 -5.41 -12.27 7.05
CA ASP A 29 -5.09 -13.71 7.04
C ASP A 29 -6.18 -14.53 7.73
N VAL A 30 -6.68 -14.03 8.86
CA VAL A 30 -7.77 -14.68 9.61
C VAL A 30 -9.06 -14.65 8.81
N ILE A 31 -9.38 -13.51 8.16
CA ILE A 31 -10.59 -13.36 7.34
C ILE A 31 -10.54 -14.31 6.13
N VAL A 32 -9.44 -14.35 5.39
CA VAL A 32 -9.27 -15.23 4.23
C VAL A 32 -9.34 -16.69 4.63
N LYS A 33 -8.74 -17.08 5.77
CA LYS A 33 -8.85 -18.44 6.31
C LYS A 33 -10.30 -18.81 6.64
N GLU A 34 -11.07 -17.90 7.20
CA GLU A 34 -12.46 -18.16 7.55
C GLU A 34 -13.37 -18.24 6.33
N MET A 35 -13.23 -17.30 5.38
CA MET A 35 -13.93 -17.37 4.08
C MET A 35 -13.56 -18.65 3.31
N SER A 36 -12.30 -19.06 3.40
CA SER A 36 -11.81 -20.29 2.80
C SER A 36 -12.57 -21.52 3.31
N LYS A 37 -12.83 -21.60 4.63
CA LYS A 37 -13.65 -22.68 5.20
C LYS A 37 -15.09 -22.64 4.72
N ASN A 38 -15.70 -21.45 4.62
CA ASN A 38 -17.10 -21.32 4.17
C ASN A 38 -17.28 -21.82 2.73
N LEU A 39 -16.41 -21.37 1.83
CA LEU A 39 -16.34 -21.86 0.45
C LEU A 39 -16.09 -23.38 0.39
N SER A 40 -15.29 -23.93 1.32
CA SER A 40 -15.12 -25.39 1.44
C SER A 40 -16.41 -26.09 1.84
N ASN A 41 -17.16 -25.52 2.77
CA ASN A 41 -18.46 -26.05 3.19
C ASN A 41 -19.50 -25.97 2.07
N TRP A 42 -19.38 -25.03 1.13
CA TRP A 42 -20.23 -24.94 -0.06
C TRP A 42 -19.89 -25.99 -1.13
N GLY A 43 -18.73 -26.64 -1.04
CA GLY A 43 -18.27 -27.60 -2.04
C GLY A 43 -17.80 -26.97 -3.34
N THR A 44 -17.59 -25.66 -3.38
CA THR A 44 -17.26 -24.88 -4.59
C THR A 44 -15.76 -24.54 -4.71
N ILE A 45 -14.91 -25.29 -3.99
CA ILE A 45 -13.46 -25.06 -4.04
C ILE A 45 -12.92 -25.49 -5.41
N THR A 46 -12.27 -24.57 -6.10
CA THR A 46 -11.53 -24.85 -7.33
C THR A 46 -10.05 -25.13 -7.01
N MET A 47 -9.41 -26.06 -7.75
CA MET A 47 -7.98 -26.43 -7.60
C MET A 47 -7.55 -26.80 -6.18
N ASP A 48 -8.37 -27.55 -5.43
CA ASP A 48 -8.10 -27.97 -4.04
C ASP A 48 -7.78 -26.85 -3.04
N GLY A 49 -8.03 -25.59 -3.43
CA GLY A 49 -7.74 -24.41 -2.63
C GLY A 49 -6.34 -23.84 -2.82
N ASP A 50 -5.59 -24.28 -3.82
CA ASP A 50 -4.35 -23.64 -4.23
C ASP A 50 -4.64 -22.23 -4.78
N HIS A 51 -3.80 -21.24 -4.44
CA HIS A 51 -3.90 -19.84 -4.89
C HIS A 51 -5.06 -18.99 -4.34
N ARG A 52 -5.62 -19.36 -3.17
CA ARG A 52 -6.75 -18.62 -2.57
C ARG A 52 -6.42 -17.25 -1.99
N HIS A 53 -5.18 -17.03 -1.59
CA HIS A 53 -4.77 -15.79 -0.96
C HIS A 53 -3.66 -15.12 -1.77
N VAL A 54 -3.96 -13.94 -2.30
CA VAL A 54 -2.98 -13.06 -2.92
C VAL A 54 -2.91 -11.75 -2.12
N ARG A 55 -1.70 -11.32 -1.80
CA ARG A 55 -1.49 -10.01 -1.17
C ARG A 55 -1.64 -8.90 -2.21
N CYS A 56 -2.27 -7.80 -1.81
CA CYS A 56 -2.45 -6.65 -2.69
C CYS A 56 -1.12 -6.02 -3.11
N MET A 57 -0.81 -6.03 -4.41
CA MET A 57 0.40 -5.44 -4.98
C MET A 57 0.53 -3.94 -4.69
N ALA A 58 -0.59 -3.19 -4.72
CA ALA A 58 -0.57 -1.77 -4.39
C ALA A 58 -0.14 -1.53 -2.93
N HIS A 59 -0.54 -2.42 -2.01
CA HIS A 59 -0.12 -2.34 -0.61
C HIS A 59 1.37 -2.69 -0.47
N ILE A 60 1.85 -3.73 -1.15
CA ILE A 60 3.29 -4.08 -1.17
C ILE A 60 4.11 -2.90 -1.69
N HIS A 61 3.69 -2.28 -2.79
CA HIS A 61 4.35 -1.10 -3.34
C HIS A 61 4.37 0.06 -2.32
N ASN A 62 3.27 0.30 -1.62
CA ASN A 62 3.22 1.29 -0.54
C ASN A 62 4.20 0.98 0.61
N LEU A 63 4.37 -0.29 0.99
CA LEU A 63 5.34 -0.68 2.00
C LEU A 63 6.78 -0.38 1.54
N ILE A 64 7.13 -0.78 0.32
CA ILE A 64 8.45 -0.52 -0.27
C ILE A 64 8.75 0.98 -0.33
N VAL A 65 7.80 1.77 -0.83
CA VAL A 65 7.96 3.24 -0.93
C VAL A 65 8.11 3.86 0.47
N LYS A 66 7.27 3.45 1.44
CA LYS A 66 7.36 3.96 2.81
C LYS A 66 8.71 3.66 3.44
N ASP A 67 9.24 2.47 3.23
CA ASP A 67 10.53 2.08 3.79
C ASP A 67 11.67 2.86 3.15
N GLY A 68 11.68 2.97 1.82
CA GLY A 68 12.63 3.84 1.11
C GLY A 68 12.57 5.30 1.57
N LEU A 69 11.37 5.82 1.84
CA LEU A 69 11.19 7.17 2.37
C LEU A 69 11.73 7.37 3.80
N LYS A 70 11.83 6.32 4.63
CA LYS A 70 12.47 6.42 5.95
C LYS A 70 13.97 6.68 5.80
N GLU A 71 14.62 5.96 4.88
CA GLU A 71 16.06 6.09 4.64
C GLU A 71 16.43 7.48 4.11
N ILE A 72 15.65 8.02 3.17
CA ILE A 72 15.92 9.34 2.59
C ILE A 72 15.23 10.50 3.33
N GLY A 73 14.53 10.20 4.43
CA GLY A 73 13.71 11.17 5.16
C GLY A 73 14.52 12.36 5.68
N MET A 74 15.75 12.12 6.15
CA MET A 74 16.65 13.19 6.59
C MET A 74 17.07 14.09 5.42
N SER A 75 17.48 13.51 4.29
CA SER A 75 17.86 14.27 3.09
C SER A 75 16.70 15.13 2.59
N ILE A 76 15.49 14.57 2.53
CA ILE A 76 14.27 15.33 2.17
C ILE A 76 14.04 16.49 3.14
N LYS A 77 14.20 16.26 4.45
CA LYS A 77 14.03 17.30 5.49
C LYS A 77 15.04 18.43 5.31
N LEU A 78 16.31 18.11 5.09
CA LEU A 78 17.38 19.10 4.91
C LEU A 78 17.17 19.93 3.64
N VAL A 79 16.87 19.29 2.51
CA VAL A 79 16.57 19.98 1.25
C VAL A 79 15.36 20.91 1.43
N ARG A 80 14.28 20.43 2.06
CA ARG A 80 13.09 21.26 2.34
C ARG A 80 13.42 22.46 3.23
N GLN A 81 14.24 22.27 4.26
CA GLN A 81 14.68 23.36 5.14
C GLN A 81 15.53 24.38 4.40
N ALA A 82 16.47 23.95 3.57
CA ALA A 82 17.29 24.83 2.73
C ALA A 82 16.41 25.64 1.76
N VAL A 83 15.51 24.98 1.03
CA VAL A 83 14.57 25.66 0.11
C VAL A 83 13.69 26.66 0.87
N LYS A 84 13.19 26.28 2.05
CA LYS A 84 12.40 27.18 2.90
C LYS A 84 13.23 28.40 3.32
N TYR A 85 14.48 28.21 3.73
CA TYR A 85 15.38 29.30 4.12
C TYR A 85 15.64 30.27 2.97
N ILE A 86 15.93 29.76 1.76
CA ILE A 86 16.19 30.55 0.56
C ILE A 86 14.97 31.40 0.19
N LYS A 87 13.77 30.80 0.25
CA LYS A 87 12.51 31.47 -0.13
C LYS A 87 11.96 32.43 0.93
N GLN A 88 12.52 32.48 2.14
CA GLN A 88 12.01 33.35 3.22
C GLN A 88 12.14 34.85 2.93
N SER A 89 13.05 35.29 2.05
CA SER A 89 13.12 36.70 1.66
C SER A 89 13.67 36.89 0.24
N PRO A 90 13.29 37.99 -0.45
CA PRO A 90 13.83 38.33 -1.76
C PRO A 90 15.37 38.48 -1.75
N ALA A 91 15.93 38.99 -0.65
CA ALA A 91 17.38 39.15 -0.50
C ALA A 91 18.11 37.80 -0.48
N ARG A 92 17.60 36.81 0.26
CA ARG A 92 18.19 35.46 0.31
C ARG A 92 18.09 34.74 -1.03
N LEU A 93 16.94 34.86 -1.70
CA LEU A 93 16.75 34.29 -3.02
C LEU A 93 17.72 34.88 -4.05
N ARG A 94 17.91 36.20 -4.05
CA ARG A 94 18.87 36.88 -4.92
C ARG A 94 20.31 36.42 -4.64
N LYS A 95 20.72 36.37 -3.37
CA LYS A 95 22.05 35.89 -3.00
C LYS A 95 22.30 34.44 -3.41
N PHE A 96 21.28 33.59 -3.30
CA PHE A 96 21.36 32.21 -3.79
C PHE A 96 21.58 32.15 -5.32
N LYS A 97 20.85 32.96 -6.10
CA LYS A 97 21.05 33.06 -7.56
C LYS A 97 22.45 33.52 -7.93
N GLU A 98 22.95 34.56 -7.27
CA GLU A 98 24.31 35.07 -7.47
C GLU A 98 25.36 33.98 -7.20
N CYS A 99 25.21 33.18 -6.14
CA CYS A 99 26.09 32.04 -5.87
C CYS A 99 26.03 30.96 -6.96
N CYS A 100 24.83 30.64 -7.48
CA CYS A 100 24.70 29.67 -8.58
C CYS A 100 25.36 30.15 -9.88
N GLU A 101 25.31 31.46 -10.14
CA GLU A 101 25.95 32.08 -11.31
C GLU A 101 27.48 32.13 -11.19
N SER A 102 28.03 32.18 -9.96
CA SER A 102 29.49 32.17 -9.72
C SER A 102 30.15 30.78 -9.76
N GLU A 103 29.35 29.71 -9.71
CA GLU A 103 29.81 28.31 -9.72
C GLU A 103 29.77 27.69 -11.14
N LEU A 104 29.34 28.47 -12.15
CA LEU A 104 29.36 28.12 -13.57
C LEU A 104 30.57 28.76 -14.26
#